data_AF-A0A7S3MDJ7-F1
#
_entry.id   AF-A0A7S3MDJ7-F1
#
_cell.length_a   1.000
_cell.length_b   1.000
_cell.length_c   1.000
_cell.angle_alpha   90.00
_cell.angle_beta   90.00
_cell.angle_gamma   90.00
#
_symmetry.space_group_name_H-M   'P 1'
#
loop_
_entity.id
_entity.type
_entity.pdbx_description
1 polymer ?
#
loop_
_entity_poly.entity_id
_entity_poly.type
_entity_poly.pdbx_seq_one_letter_code
_entity_poly.pdbx_strand_id
1 'polypeptide(L)'
;SFEKLERLMEMHDEYSRSVRNGDSARIQGQVQKIDRELEVDDEEQLYLDRCDAGLFTLQQVDIIIVRLANMGNRQAADELGKLLNTKGVSLEAVCDILAEYCSHLDVSAAAERDELLGFARAMIRRCALDTSIAEALVQRMEAASGIAITSVADSEKETQTRPPADESVGSTVTSGRERKEKKKKTG
;
A
#
# COMPACT_ATOMS: atom_id res chain seq x y z
N SER A 1 -23.98 11.56 -21.36
CA SER A 1 -22.57 11.25 -21.65
C SER A 1 -21.88 10.96 -20.33
N PHE A 2 -21.06 9.90 -20.26
CA PHE A 2 -20.32 9.51 -19.04
C PHE A 2 -18.83 9.86 -19.18
N GLU A 3 -18.54 11.08 -19.64
CA GLU A 3 -17.18 11.55 -19.99
C GLU A 3 -16.18 11.39 -18.85
N LYS A 4 -16.62 11.57 -17.60
CA LYS A 4 -15.76 11.37 -16.43
C LYS A 4 -15.39 9.91 -16.22
N LEU A 5 -16.27 8.96 -16.55
CA LEU A 5 -15.96 7.53 -16.49
C LEU A 5 -14.98 7.15 -17.61
N GLU A 6 -15.17 7.71 -18.81
CA GLU A 6 -14.23 7.52 -19.91
C GLU A 6 -12.83 8.04 -19.56
N ARG A 7 -12.74 9.25 -18.99
CA ARG A 7 -11.47 9.82 -18.52
C ARG A 7 -10.84 8.95 -17.43
N LEU A 8 -11.64 8.34 -16.54
CA LEU A 8 -11.15 7.45 -15.50
C LEU A 8 -10.52 6.18 -16.09
N MET A 9 -11.13 5.58 -17.12
CA MET A 9 -10.55 4.44 -17.82
C MET A 9 -9.25 4.80 -18.54
N GLU A 10 -9.19 5.98 -19.15
CA GLU A 10 -7.98 6.48 -19.80
C GLU A 10 -6.85 6.71 -18.80
N MET A 11 -7.15 7.27 -17.63
CA MET A 11 -6.17 7.42 -16.56
C MET A 11 -5.67 6.06 -16.06
N HIS A 12 -6.56 5.08 -15.88
CA HIS A 12 -6.13 3.72 -15.51
C HIS A 12 -5.11 3.17 -16.52
N ASP A 13 -5.44 3.22 -17.82
CA ASP A 13 -4.57 2.70 -18.87
C ASP A 13 -3.24 3.48 -18.96
N GLU A 14 -3.27 4.80 -18.82
CA GLU A 14 -2.08 5.67 -18.79
C GLU A 14 -1.12 5.30 -17.66
N TYR A 15 -1.61 5.27 -16.42
CA TYR A 15 -0.75 4.96 -15.26
C TYR A 15 -0.37 3.48 -15.18
N SER A 16 -1.24 2.56 -15.62
CA SER A 16 -0.90 1.14 -15.72
C SER A 16 0.28 0.91 -16.67
N ARG A 17 0.30 1.60 -17.82
CA ARG A 17 1.45 1.58 -18.74
C ARG A 17 2.69 2.20 -18.14
N SER A 18 2.56 3.33 -17.44
CA SER A 18 3.68 3.99 -16.78
C SER A 18 4.38 3.07 -15.77
N VAL A 19 3.62 2.45 -14.88
CA VAL A 19 4.14 1.50 -13.88
C VAL A 19 4.78 0.28 -14.54
N ARG A 20 4.12 -0.33 -15.54
CA ARG A 20 4.68 -1.48 -16.28
C ARG A 20 5.98 -1.14 -17.03
N ASN A 21 6.09 0.07 -17.57
CA ASN A 21 7.30 0.53 -18.22
C ASN A 21 8.44 0.71 -17.19
N GLY A 22 8.12 1.24 -16.00
CA GLY A 22 9.06 1.32 -14.87
C GLY A 22 9.58 -0.06 -14.46
N ASP A 23 8.67 -1.02 -14.27
CA ASP A 23 9.02 -2.41 -13.94
C ASP A 23 9.93 -3.03 -15.02
N SER A 24 9.59 -2.82 -16.29
CA SER A 24 10.36 -3.32 -17.43
C SER A 24 11.75 -2.69 -17.52
N ALA A 25 11.86 -1.38 -17.29
CA ALA A 25 13.14 -0.66 -17.30
C ALA A 25 14.07 -1.15 -16.18
N ARG A 26 13.50 -1.45 -14.99
CA ARG A 26 14.24 -2.01 -13.87
C ARG A 26 14.76 -3.42 -14.17
N ILE A 27 13.92 -4.29 -14.74
CA ILE A 27 14.32 -5.65 -15.16
C ILE A 27 15.45 -5.59 -16.20
N GLN A 28 15.42 -4.61 -17.09
CA GLN A 28 16.45 -4.38 -18.11
C GLN A 28 17.72 -3.68 -17.55
N GLY A 29 17.77 -3.36 -16.26
CA GLY A 29 18.90 -2.70 -15.61
C GLY A 29 19.09 -1.23 -16.02
N GLN A 30 18.05 -0.58 -16.55
CA GLN A 30 18.10 0.81 -17.00
C GLN A 30 17.82 1.82 -15.87
N VAL A 31 17.27 1.35 -14.75
CA VAL A 31 17.09 2.18 -13.55
C VAL A 31 18.45 2.28 -12.86
N GLN A 32 18.99 3.50 -12.81
CA GLN A 32 20.16 3.76 -11.96
C GLN A 32 19.71 3.52 -10.53
N LYS A 33 20.41 2.62 -9.82
CA LYS A 33 20.28 2.51 -8.36
C LYS A 33 20.65 3.88 -7.80
N ILE A 34 19.66 4.73 -7.53
CA ILE A 34 19.87 5.95 -6.76
C ILE A 34 20.50 5.49 -5.45
N ASP A 35 21.51 6.24 -5.01
CA ASP A 35 22.44 5.88 -3.94
C ASP A 35 21.75 5.09 -2.83
N ARG A 36 22.28 3.90 -2.53
CA ARG A 36 21.82 2.98 -1.46
C ARG A 36 22.16 3.58 -0.08
N GLU A 37 21.81 4.84 0.14
CA GLU A 37 22.00 5.55 1.39
C GLU A 37 20.83 5.27 2.36
N LEU A 38 19.72 4.76 1.85
CA LEU A 38 18.62 4.20 2.62
C LEU A 38 18.83 2.68 2.68
N GLU A 39 18.93 2.10 3.87
CA GLU A 39 19.01 0.65 4.11
C GLU A 39 17.65 -0.05 3.83
N VAL A 40 16.96 0.34 2.76
CA VAL A 40 15.70 -0.27 2.31
C VAL A 40 15.98 -1.54 1.52
N ASP A 41 15.13 -2.54 1.70
CA ASP A 41 15.24 -3.80 0.98
C ASP A 41 14.82 -3.66 -0.50
N ASP A 42 15.11 -4.70 -1.30
CA ASP A 42 14.84 -4.69 -2.74
C ASP A 42 13.32 -4.63 -3.07
N GLU A 43 12.44 -5.05 -2.16
CA GLU A 43 10.98 -5.02 -2.33
C GLU A 43 10.41 -3.63 -2.02
N GLU A 44 10.88 -3.00 -0.94
CA GLU A 44 10.53 -1.61 -0.61
C GLU A 44 11.05 -0.65 -1.70
N GLN A 45 12.28 -0.85 -2.20
CA GLN A 45 12.80 -0.05 -3.30
C GLN A 45 11.96 -0.22 -4.58
N LEU A 46 11.50 -1.44 -4.90
CA LEU A 46 10.60 -1.69 -6.02
C LEU A 46 9.29 -0.91 -5.86
N TYR A 47 8.71 -0.92 -4.67
CA TYR A 47 7.48 -0.19 -4.41
C TYR A 47 7.66 1.33 -4.59
N LEU A 48 8.78 1.88 -4.12
CA LEU A 48 9.14 3.29 -4.30
C LEU A 48 9.33 3.65 -5.78
N ASP A 49 10.07 2.84 -6.54
CA ASP A 49 10.28 3.03 -7.98
C ASP A 49 8.92 3.04 -8.73
N ARG A 50 7.99 2.16 -8.33
CA ARG A 50 6.64 2.12 -8.89
C ARG A 50 5.82 3.34 -8.48
N CYS A 51 5.99 3.84 -7.26
CA CYS A 51 5.37 5.10 -6.82
C CYS A 51 5.84 6.29 -7.67
N ASP A 52 7.14 6.36 -7.97
CA ASP A 52 7.70 7.37 -8.89
C ASP A 52 7.14 7.23 -10.32
N ALA A 53 6.85 6.00 -10.75
CA ALA A 53 6.17 5.71 -12.01
C ALA A 53 4.64 5.98 -11.97
N GLY A 54 4.08 6.43 -10.83
CA GLY A 54 2.69 6.83 -10.68
C GLY A 54 1.75 5.78 -10.08
N LEU A 55 2.28 4.73 -9.41
CA LEU A 55 1.48 3.67 -8.77
C LEU A 55 0.42 4.23 -7.81
N PHE A 56 0.76 5.21 -6.98
CA PHE A 56 -0.21 5.79 -6.05
C PHE A 56 -1.42 6.37 -6.78
N THR A 57 -1.20 7.03 -7.93
CA THR A 57 -2.31 7.61 -8.71
C THR A 57 -3.14 6.51 -9.38
N LEU A 58 -2.50 5.44 -9.86
CA LEU A 58 -3.19 4.25 -10.37
C LEU A 58 -4.08 3.61 -9.28
N GLN A 59 -3.55 3.43 -8.07
CA GLN A 59 -4.31 2.91 -6.93
C GLN A 59 -5.53 3.80 -6.63
N GLN A 60 -5.38 5.12 -6.61
CA GLN A 60 -6.52 6.03 -6.38
C GLN A 60 -7.57 5.94 -7.49
N VAL A 61 -7.15 5.83 -8.76
CA VAL A 61 -8.06 5.62 -9.89
C VAL A 61 -8.86 4.33 -9.70
N ASP A 62 -8.21 3.24 -9.33
CA ASP A 62 -8.83 1.92 -9.18
C ASP A 62 -9.77 1.85 -7.96
N ILE A 63 -9.42 2.53 -6.87
CA ILE A 63 -10.31 2.73 -5.71
C ILE A 63 -11.57 3.50 -6.14
N ILE A 64 -11.43 4.56 -6.93
CA ILE A 64 -12.57 5.34 -7.44
C ILE A 64 -13.46 4.45 -8.33
N ILE A 65 -12.87 3.66 -9.24
CA ILE A 65 -13.61 2.71 -10.10
C ILE A 65 -14.48 1.78 -9.24
N VAL A 66 -13.88 1.16 -8.24
CA VAL A 66 -14.57 0.20 -7.37
C VAL A 66 -15.65 0.84 -6.52
N ARG A 67 -15.40 2.03 -5.96
CA ARG A 67 -16.42 2.77 -5.20
C ARG A 67 -17.57 3.22 -6.09
N LEU A 68 -17.29 3.72 -7.31
CA LEU A 68 -18.33 4.14 -8.25
C LEU A 68 -19.21 2.98 -8.71
N ALA A 69 -18.63 1.79 -8.93
CA ALA A 69 -19.39 0.58 -9.23
C ALA A 69 -20.41 0.25 -8.13
N ASN A 70 -20.18 0.70 -6.89
CA ASN A 70 -20.98 0.36 -5.71
C ASN A 70 -21.77 1.54 -5.11
N MET A 71 -21.82 2.69 -5.80
CA MET A 71 -22.50 3.92 -5.32
C MET A 71 -24.04 3.85 -5.35
N GLY A 72 -24.64 2.70 -5.70
CA GLY A 72 -26.10 2.53 -5.80
C GLY A 72 -26.74 3.12 -7.07
N ASN A 73 -25.97 3.81 -7.92
CA ASN A 73 -26.43 4.27 -9.23
C ASN A 73 -26.23 3.16 -10.27
N ARG A 74 -27.30 2.42 -10.58
CA ARG A 74 -27.27 1.30 -11.51
C ARG A 74 -26.85 1.70 -12.93
N GLN A 75 -27.29 2.86 -13.43
CA GLN A 75 -26.90 3.32 -14.77
C GLN A 75 -25.40 3.60 -14.87
N ALA A 76 -24.82 4.22 -13.85
CA ALA A 76 -23.38 4.48 -13.80
C ALA A 76 -22.56 3.19 -13.69
N ALA A 77 -23.02 2.24 -12.87
CA ALA A 77 -22.36 0.94 -12.71
C ALA A 77 -22.43 0.09 -14.00
N ASP A 78 -23.57 0.06 -14.67
CA ASP A 78 -23.75 -0.65 -15.95
C ASP A 78 -22.85 -0.03 -17.04
N GLU A 79 -22.76 1.30 -17.08
CA GLU A 79 -21.88 1.98 -18.04
C GLU A 79 -20.40 1.77 -17.76
N LEU A 80 -20.01 1.80 -16.48
CA LEU A 80 -18.64 1.48 -16.07
C LEU A 80 -18.23 0.07 -16.51
N GLY A 81 -19.12 -0.92 -16.34
CA GLY A 81 -18.91 -2.29 -16.82
C GLY A 81 -18.70 -2.36 -18.34
N LYS A 82 -19.46 -1.60 -19.13
CA LYS A 82 -19.25 -1.53 -20.59
C LYS A 82 -17.95 -0.85 -20.96
N LEU A 83 -17.59 0.22 -20.25
CA LEU A 83 -16.37 0.98 -20.51
C LEU A 83 -15.12 0.17 -20.18
N LEU A 84 -15.10 -0.59 -19.09
CA LEU A 84 -14.02 -1.53 -18.77
C LEU A 84 -13.76 -2.46 -19.95
N ASN A 85 -14.82 -3.08 -20.49
CA ASN A 85 -14.71 -3.96 -21.64
C ASN A 85 -14.27 -3.24 -22.93
N THR A 86 -14.86 -2.08 -23.23
CA THR A 86 -14.61 -1.36 -24.49
C THR A 86 -13.24 -0.70 -24.55
N LYS A 87 -12.75 -0.20 -23.40
CA LYS A 87 -11.42 0.44 -23.26
C LYS A 87 -10.31 -0.60 -22.99
N GLY A 88 -10.65 -1.89 -22.84
CA GLY A 88 -9.69 -2.96 -22.63
C GLY A 88 -9.07 -2.98 -21.22
N VAL A 89 -9.74 -2.37 -20.24
CA VAL A 89 -9.32 -2.41 -18.84
C VAL A 89 -9.85 -3.69 -18.22
N SER A 90 -8.96 -4.64 -17.91
CA SER A 90 -9.36 -5.92 -17.31
C SER A 90 -9.73 -5.74 -15.84
N LEU A 91 -10.78 -6.44 -15.41
CA LEU A 91 -11.13 -6.51 -13.98
C LEU A 91 -9.98 -7.08 -13.15
N GLU A 92 -9.21 -8.01 -13.72
CA GLU A 92 -8.01 -8.56 -13.08
C GLU A 92 -6.98 -7.48 -12.77
N ALA A 93 -6.67 -6.59 -13.73
CA ALA A 93 -5.69 -5.52 -13.50
C ALA A 93 -6.12 -4.59 -12.34
N VAL A 94 -7.40 -4.22 -12.29
CA VAL A 94 -7.94 -3.39 -11.20
C VAL A 94 -7.86 -4.14 -9.86
N CYS A 95 -8.16 -5.44 -9.84
CA CYS A 95 -8.10 -6.25 -8.63
C CYS A 95 -6.66 -6.45 -8.12
N ASP A 96 -5.69 -6.61 -9.03
CA ASP A 96 -4.29 -6.80 -8.66
C ASP A 96 -3.71 -5.52 -8.02
N ILE A 97 -4.02 -4.34 -8.57
CA ILE A 97 -3.65 -3.05 -7.97
C ILE A 97 -4.29 -2.86 -6.59
N LEU A 98 -5.57 -3.23 -6.44
CA LEU A 98 -6.26 -3.12 -5.15
C LEU A 98 -5.72 -4.09 -4.10
N ALA A 99 -5.39 -5.32 -4.50
CA ALA A 99 -4.79 -6.31 -3.60
C ALA A 99 -3.43 -5.82 -3.10
N GLU A 100 -2.60 -5.27 -3.99
CA GLU A 100 -1.32 -4.66 -3.62
C GLU A 100 -1.52 -3.43 -2.72
N TYR A 101 -2.47 -2.56 -3.02
CA TYR A 101 -2.78 -1.43 -2.14
C TYR A 101 -3.15 -1.93 -0.74
N CYS A 102 -4.04 -2.93 -0.67
CA CYS A 102 -4.50 -3.52 0.59
C CYS A 102 -3.40 -4.24 1.37
N SER A 103 -2.38 -4.80 0.71
CA SER A 103 -1.25 -5.46 1.39
C SER A 103 -0.31 -4.46 2.06
N HIS A 104 -0.27 -3.21 1.58
CA HIS A 104 0.52 -2.13 2.17
C HIS A 104 -0.25 -1.31 3.22
N LEU A 105 -1.54 -1.60 3.43
CA LEU A 105 -2.31 -1.00 4.51
C LEU A 105 -1.93 -1.61 5.86
N ASP A 106 -1.81 -0.75 6.87
CA ASP A 106 -1.53 -1.18 8.23
C ASP A 106 -2.76 -1.86 8.89
N VAL A 107 -2.55 -2.37 10.11
CA VAL A 107 -3.60 -3.02 10.90
C VAL A 107 -4.68 -2.00 11.31
N SER A 108 -4.33 -0.72 11.44
CA SER A 108 -5.29 0.33 11.81
C SER A 108 -6.31 0.62 10.70
N ALA A 109 -5.91 0.40 9.43
CA ALA A 109 -6.74 0.51 8.24
C ALA A 109 -7.48 -0.80 7.86
N ALA A 110 -7.60 -1.77 8.78
CA ALA A 110 -8.26 -3.04 8.51
C ALA A 110 -9.72 -2.88 8.01
N ALA A 111 -10.46 -1.94 8.58
CA ALA A 111 -11.83 -1.66 8.15
C ALA A 111 -11.91 -1.12 6.71
N GLU A 112 -10.96 -0.27 6.32
CA GLU A 112 -10.88 0.26 4.95
C GLU A 112 -10.52 -0.86 3.97
N ARG A 113 -9.54 -1.70 4.31
CA ARG A 113 -9.18 -2.89 3.53
C ARG A 113 -10.39 -3.79 3.27
N ASP A 114 -11.11 -4.15 4.33
CA ASP A 114 -12.26 -5.05 4.22
C ASP A 114 -13.41 -4.44 3.41
N GLU A 115 -13.63 -3.12 3.54
CA GLU A 115 -14.59 -2.37 2.73
C GLU A 115 -14.21 -2.42 1.24
N LEU A 116 -12.97 -2.05 0.90
CA LEU A 116 -12.50 -1.99 -0.48
C LEU A 116 -12.54 -3.36 -1.15
N LEU A 117 -12.07 -4.41 -0.48
CA LEU A 117 -12.14 -5.78 -0.98
C LEU A 117 -13.59 -6.25 -1.12
N GLY A 118 -14.48 -5.83 -0.21
CA GLY A 118 -15.92 -6.06 -0.32
C GLY A 118 -16.52 -5.45 -1.59
N PHE A 119 -16.19 -4.19 -1.87
CA PHE A 119 -16.62 -3.51 -3.08
C PHE A 119 -16.03 -4.13 -4.35
N ALA A 120 -14.77 -4.56 -4.31
CA ALA A 120 -14.14 -5.26 -5.44
C ALA A 120 -14.89 -6.56 -5.75
N ARG A 121 -15.20 -7.40 -4.74
CA ARG A 121 -16.01 -8.62 -4.90
C ARG A 121 -17.39 -8.32 -5.49
N ALA A 122 -18.05 -7.27 -5.02
CA ALA A 122 -19.36 -6.87 -5.54
C ALA A 122 -19.29 -6.39 -7.01
N MET A 123 -18.23 -5.67 -7.37
CA MET A 123 -17.97 -5.24 -8.75
C MET A 123 -17.68 -6.45 -9.66
N ILE A 124 -16.81 -7.37 -9.24
CA ILE A 124 -16.49 -8.59 -10.01
C ILE A 124 -17.76 -9.36 -10.35
N ARG A 125 -18.63 -9.61 -9.36
CA ARG A 125 -19.90 -10.35 -9.57
C ARG A 125 -20.86 -9.64 -10.53
N ARG A 126 -20.75 -8.32 -10.69
CA ARG A 126 -21.60 -7.52 -11.58
C ARG A 126 -21.05 -7.42 -13.00
N CYS A 127 -19.74 -7.23 -13.12
CA CYS A 127 -19.09 -6.82 -14.36
C CYS A 127 -18.39 -7.97 -15.10
N ALA A 128 -18.08 -9.07 -14.41
CA ALA A 128 -17.40 -10.20 -15.05
C ALA A 128 -18.33 -10.91 -16.04
N LEU A 129 -17.80 -11.19 -17.24
CA LEU A 129 -18.49 -11.93 -18.29
C LEU A 129 -18.37 -13.45 -18.11
N ASP A 130 -17.26 -13.91 -17.52
CA ASP A 130 -16.95 -15.31 -17.28
C ASP A 130 -17.06 -15.64 -15.79
N THR A 131 -17.95 -16.57 -15.45
CA THR A 131 -18.21 -16.98 -14.06
C THR A 131 -16.99 -17.62 -13.39
N SER A 132 -16.18 -18.39 -14.14
CA SER A 132 -15.00 -19.05 -13.56
C SER A 132 -13.91 -18.05 -13.19
N ILE A 133 -13.68 -17.05 -14.06
CA ILE A 133 -12.73 -15.96 -13.80
C ILE A 133 -13.24 -15.11 -12.64
N ALA A 134 -14.54 -14.83 -12.60
CA ALA A 134 -15.17 -14.10 -11.50
C ALA A 134 -14.95 -14.79 -10.15
N GLU A 135 -15.16 -16.11 -10.08
CA GLU A 135 -14.95 -16.89 -8.86
C GLU A 135 -13.49 -16.88 -8.42
N ALA A 136 -12.55 -17.05 -9.36
CA ALA A 136 -11.11 -16.99 -9.05
C ALA A 136 -10.69 -15.61 -8.52
N LEU A 137 -11.17 -14.52 -9.12
CA LEU A 137 -10.90 -13.16 -8.65
C LEU A 137 -11.52 -12.89 -7.28
N VAL A 138 -12.75 -13.37 -7.03
CA VAL A 138 -13.40 -13.24 -5.72
C VAL A 138 -12.59 -13.94 -4.65
N GLN A 139 -12.15 -15.18 -4.88
CA GLN A 139 -11.30 -15.93 -3.95
C GLN A 139 -9.98 -15.20 -3.68
N ARG A 140 -9.36 -14.58 -4.70
CA ARG A 140 -8.16 -13.77 -4.54
C ARG A 140 -8.39 -12.57 -3.62
N MET A 141 -9.51 -11.87 -3.79
CA MET A 141 -9.88 -10.74 -2.92
C MET A 141 -10.26 -11.18 -1.49
N GLU A 142 -10.72 -12.41 -1.29
CA GLU A 142 -10.94 -13.00 0.05
C GLU A 142 -9.61 -13.32 0.73
N ALA A 143 -8.67 -13.91 0.00
CA ALA A 143 -7.33 -14.19 0.51
C ALA A 143 -6.61 -12.90 0.95
N ALA A 144 -6.73 -11.81 0.16
CA ALA A 144 -6.14 -10.51 0.50
C ALA A 144 -6.68 -9.90 1.81
N SER A 145 -7.89 -10.24 2.24
CA SER A 145 -8.45 -9.81 3.53
C SER A 145 -7.83 -10.59 4.70
N GLY A 146 -7.47 -11.87 4.50
CA GLY A 146 -6.95 -12.76 5.56
C GLY A 146 -5.45 -12.62 5.87
N ILE A 147 -4.62 -12.19 4.91
CA ILE A 147 -3.15 -12.17 5.05
C ILE A 147 -2.66 -11.26 6.19
N ALA A 148 -3.39 -10.18 6.52
CA ALA A 148 -2.96 -9.21 7.54
C ALA A 148 -3.13 -9.71 9.00
N ILE A 149 -3.93 -10.74 9.26
CA ILE A 149 -4.17 -11.22 10.64
C ILE A 149 -3.02 -12.13 11.12
N THR A 150 -2.33 -12.80 10.19
CA THR A 150 -1.30 -13.79 10.52
C THR A 150 0.10 -13.22 10.71
N SER A 151 0.44 -12.07 10.12
CA SER A 151 1.81 -11.51 10.23
C SER A 151 2.14 -10.87 11.59
N VAL A 152 1.12 -10.54 12.39
CA VAL A 152 1.31 -9.92 13.73
C VAL A 152 1.57 -10.97 14.82
N ALA A 153 1.15 -12.22 14.61
CA ALA A 153 1.25 -13.26 15.64
C ALA A 153 2.69 -13.77 15.90
N ASP A 154 3.64 -13.49 15.00
CA ASP A 154 5.01 -14.00 15.09
C ASP A 154 6.03 -13.00 15.67
N SER A 155 5.61 -11.78 16.06
CA SER A 155 6.52 -10.74 16.59
C SER A 155 6.44 -10.48 18.10
N GLU A 156 5.53 -11.12 18.84
CA GLU A 156 5.41 -10.90 20.30
C GLU A 156 5.92 -12.10 21.12
N LYS A 157 7.23 -12.41 21.05
CA LYS A 157 7.83 -13.32 22.04
C LYS A 157 9.33 -13.19 22.26
N GLU A 158 9.82 -11.99 22.54
CA GLU A 158 11.10 -11.72 23.22
C GLU A 158 11.03 -10.21 23.59
N THR A 159 11.20 -9.70 24.82
CA THR A 159 12.21 -9.99 25.83
C THR A 159 11.78 -9.32 27.17
N GLN A 160 11.76 -10.11 28.25
CA GLN A 160 12.40 -9.82 29.55
C GLN A 160 11.76 -8.84 30.58
N THR A 161 11.01 -9.47 31.48
CA THR A 161 11.04 -9.33 32.95
C THR A 161 12.00 -8.30 33.58
N ARG A 162 11.43 -7.29 34.25
CA ARG A 162 12.07 -6.50 35.32
C ARG A 162 11.34 -6.75 36.65
N PRO A 163 12.03 -6.96 37.79
CA PRO A 163 11.39 -7.07 39.10
C PRO A 163 11.13 -5.69 39.73
N PRO A 164 10.26 -5.60 40.76
CA PRO A 164 9.72 -4.35 41.26
C PRO A 164 10.68 -3.62 42.21
N ALA A 165 10.52 -2.30 42.25
CA ALA A 165 11.22 -1.38 43.14
C ALA A 165 10.79 -1.56 44.60
N ASP A 166 11.75 -1.49 45.52
CA ASP A 166 11.52 -1.31 46.95
C ASP A 166 12.30 -0.07 47.43
N GLU A 167 11.65 0.72 48.28
CA GLU A 167 12.12 2.00 48.80
C GLU A 167 13.05 1.78 50.01
N SER A 168 14.14 2.56 50.13
CA SER A 168 14.61 3.06 51.43
C SER A 168 15.72 4.13 51.34
N VAL A 169 15.35 5.31 51.82
CA VAL A 169 16.06 6.27 52.70
C VAL A 169 17.58 6.09 52.97
N GLY A 170 18.35 7.19 52.84
CA GLY A 170 19.62 7.36 53.57
C GLY A 170 20.57 8.46 53.09
N SER A 171 20.63 9.58 53.82
CA SER A 171 21.54 10.74 53.69
C SER A 171 23.04 10.42 53.76
N THR A 172 23.92 11.17 53.05
CA THR A 172 25.05 12.00 53.61
C THR A 172 26.01 12.63 52.57
N VAL A 173 26.07 13.98 52.61
CA VAL A 173 27.17 14.97 52.57
C VAL A 173 28.59 14.66 52.01
N THR A 174 29.20 15.73 51.43
CA THR A 174 30.63 16.11 51.24
C THR A 174 31.29 15.69 49.92
N SER A 175 32.20 16.42 49.25
CA SER A 175 32.78 17.78 49.34
C SER A 175 33.77 17.93 48.16
N GLY A 176 33.83 19.12 47.54
CA GLY A 176 35.02 19.71 46.88
C GLY A 176 35.45 19.17 45.50
N ARG A 177 36.24 19.86 44.68
CA ARG A 177 36.77 21.24 44.63
C ARG A 177 37.57 21.35 43.31
N GLU A 178 37.39 22.45 42.58
CA GLU A 178 38.32 23.15 41.64
C GLU A 178 39.23 22.39 40.64
N ARG A 179 39.19 22.81 39.36
CA ARG A 179 40.27 23.52 38.60
C ARG A 179 39.90 23.59 37.11
N LYS A 180 39.55 24.76 36.56
CA LYS A 180 40.42 25.76 35.90
C LYS A 180 41.36 25.22 34.80
N GLU A 181 41.18 25.82 33.62
CA GLU A 181 42.22 26.31 32.70
C GLU A 181 42.63 25.40 31.53
N LYS A 182 42.25 25.82 30.31
CA LYS A 182 43.25 26.09 29.26
C LYS A 182 42.73 27.10 28.24
N LYS A 183 43.44 28.23 28.23
CA LYS A 183 43.40 29.29 27.23
C LYS A 183 44.38 28.91 26.09
N LYS A 184 44.08 29.44 24.90
CA LYS A 184 45.00 30.19 24.01
C LYS A 184 45.37 29.57 22.64
N LYS A 185 44.98 30.35 21.60
CA LYS A 185 45.73 30.75 20.37
C LYS A 185 45.97 29.64 19.33
N THR A 186 45.95 29.89 18.02
CA THR A 186 46.23 31.08 17.21
C THR A 186 45.71 30.84 15.79
N GLY A 187 45.35 31.90 15.07
CA GLY A 187 44.98 31.88 13.66
C GLY A 187 44.22 33.14 13.32
#